data_AF-A0A8X8BKL2-F1
#
_entry.id   AF-A0A8X8BKL2-F1
#
_cell.length_a   1.000
_cell.length_b   1.000
_cell.length_c   1.000
_cell.angle_alpha   90.00
_cell.angle_beta   90.00
_cell.angle_gamma   90.00
#
_symmetry.space_group_name_H-M   'P 1'
#
loop_
_entity.id
_entity.type
_entity.pdbx_description
1 polymer ?
#
loop_
_entity_poly.entity_id
_entity_poly.type
_entity_poly.pdbx_seq_one_letter_code
_entity_poly.pdbx_strand_id
1 'polypeptide(L)'
;MQELICQCRTFVEQPAHDHSQPLVSSRKIIKKHLEHIRVLHKRDHLTPVEEPELGGSVTKLVREEGRQQEKTKRVKDYEDILEQADYLYGTGETDKLYKLLIQYKDSDNAEFLWRLARTTRDLSQMSKTVAEDKKKLTYEAFEYAKKALEANEACFAAHKWYAICISDVGDYEGVRKKIGNAFIVKDHLLALTYFLKAEDGKEEEDVGNIR
;
A
#
# COMPACT_ATOMS: atom_id res chain seq x y z
N MET A 1 46.35 20.02 30.89
CA MET A 1 46.64 19.32 29.62
C MET A 1 46.49 17.84 29.88
N GLN A 2 45.58 17.21 29.14
CA GLN A 2 45.60 15.80 28.75
C GLN A 2 45.81 14.76 29.87
N GLU A 3 44.72 14.16 30.34
CA GLU A 3 44.68 12.69 30.36
C GLU A 3 43.42 12.24 29.65
N LEU A 4 43.66 11.64 28.49
CA LEU A 4 42.71 11.18 27.49
C LEU A 4 43.31 9.83 27.07
N ILE A 5 42.47 8.80 27.05
CA ILE A 5 42.48 7.63 26.14
C ILE A 5 43.14 6.30 26.63
N CYS A 6 42.38 5.23 26.36
CA CYS A 6 42.73 3.81 26.14
C CYS A 6 42.87 2.92 27.40
N GLN A 7 42.30 1.71 27.50
CA GLN A 7 41.89 0.75 26.46
C GLN A 7 41.07 -0.42 27.08
N CYS A 8 40.04 -0.86 26.34
CA CYS A 8 39.64 -2.26 26.09
C CYS A 8 39.48 -3.33 27.21
N ARG A 9 38.21 -3.76 27.38
CA ARG A 9 37.69 -5.14 27.15
C ARG A 9 37.98 -6.24 28.19
N THR A 10 36.92 -6.69 28.88
CA THR A 10 36.43 -8.09 29.06
C THR A 10 35.24 -8.06 30.04
N PHE A 11 34.01 -8.40 29.64
CA PHE A 11 33.45 -9.76 29.49
C PHE A 11 33.19 -10.43 30.86
N VAL A 12 31.92 -10.50 31.26
CA VAL A 12 31.17 -11.59 31.95
C VAL A 12 29.76 -11.01 32.22
N GLU A 13 28.82 -11.22 31.29
CA GLU A 13 27.69 -12.17 31.41
C GLU A 13 26.67 -11.81 32.49
N GLN A 14 25.50 -11.30 32.07
CA GLN A 14 24.19 -11.57 32.69
C GLN A 14 23.08 -11.42 31.63
N PRO A 15 21.94 -12.12 31.79
CA PRO A 15 21.40 -12.99 30.76
C PRO A 15 20.43 -12.30 29.80
N ALA A 16 20.38 -12.89 28.60
CA ALA A 16 19.38 -12.62 27.58
C ALA A 16 17.97 -12.84 28.13
N HIS A 17 17.25 -11.75 28.42
CA HIS A 17 15.80 -11.80 28.35
C HIS A 17 15.43 -11.73 26.88
N ASP A 18 15.17 -12.92 26.35
CA ASP A 18 14.56 -13.15 25.05
C ASP A 18 13.18 -12.48 25.00
N HIS A 19 13.14 -11.29 24.41
CA HIS A 19 11.93 -10.74 23.80
C HIS A 19 12.15 -10.62 22.30
N SER A 20 12.50 -11.75 21.68
CA SER A 20 12.16 -12.03 20.30
C SER A 20 10.64 -12.10 20.18
N GLN A 21 9.96 -10.96 20.07
CA GLN A 21 8.64 -10.96 19.44
C GLN A 21 8.88 -11.25 17.95
N PRO A 22 8.55 -12.46 17.46
CA PRO A 22 9.18 -12.95 16.25
C PRO A 22 8.38 -12.56 15.03
N LEU A 23 9.06 -12.65 13.88
CA LEU A 23 8.66 -12.58 12.47
C LEU A 23 7.47 -13.49 12.06
N VAL A 24 6.65 -13.93 13.02
CA VAL A 24 5.48 -14.79 12.88
C VAL A 24 4.28 -14.01 12.34
N SER A 25 4.19 -12.70 12.59
CA SER A 25 3.05 -11.88 12.15
C SER A 25 2.97 -11.79 10.62
N SER A 26 4.07 -11.43 9.96
CA SER A 26 4.11 -11.25 8.50
C SER A 26 3.90 -12.56 7.73
N ARG A 27 4.46 -13.69 8.20
CA ARG A 27 4.19 -15.01 7.60
C ARG A 27 2.74 -15.48 7.81
N LYS A 28 2.13 -15.14 8.95
CA LYS A 28 0.70 -15.44 9.21
C LYS A 28 -0.21 -14.61 8.30
N ILE A 29 0.14 -13.35 8.03
CA ILE A 29 -0.59 -12.47 7.12
C ILE A 29 -0.51 -13.00 5.68
N ILE A 30 0.69 -13.33 5.19
CA ILE A 30 0.89 -13.88 3.83
C ILE A 30 0.18 -15.23 3.66
N LYS A 31 0.25 -16.13 4.66
CA LYS A 31 -0.49 -17.41 4.62
C LYS A 31 -2.00 -17.21 4.65
N LYS A 32 -2.50 -16.27 5.45
CA LYS A 32 -3.94 -15.93 5.50
C LYS A 32 -4.41 -15.34 4.16
N HIS A 33 -3.59 -14.51 3.52
CA HIS A 33 -3.86 -13.91 2.22
C HIS A 33 -3.89 -14.98 1.10
N LEU A 34 -2.90 -15.88 1.07
CA LEU A 34 -2.87 -17.03 0.14
C LEU A 34 -4.07 -17.98 0.31
N GLU A 35 -4.50 -18.25 1.54
CA GLU A 35 -5.66 -19.12 1.78
C GLU A 35 -6.97 -18.43 1.37
N HIS A 36 -7.08 -17.10 1.52
CA HIS A 36 -8.25 -16.34 1.08
C HIS A 36 -8.36 -16.29 -0.45
N ILE A 37 -7.23 -16.10 -1.16
CA ILE A 37 -7.16 -16.19 -2.63
C ILE A 37 -7.57 -17.59 -3.11
N ARG A 38 -7.15 -18.65 -2.41
CA ARG A 38 -7.52 -20.05 -2.71
C ARG A 38 -9.02 -20.32 -2.53
N VAL A 39 -9.66 -19.68 -1.56
CA VAL A 39 -11.12 -19.78 -1.31
C VAL A 39 -11.92 -19.02 -2.36
N LEU A 40 -11.42 -17.88 -2.85
CA LEU A 40 -12.06 -17.10 -3.91
C LEU A 40 -11.98 -17.82 -5.26
N HIS A 41 -10.85 -18.44 -5.60
CA HIS A 41 -10.69 -19.23 -6.83
C HIS A 41 -11.52 -20.53 -6.88
N LYS A 42 -12.07 -20.98 -5.74
CA LYS A 42 -12.97 -22.16 -5.65
C LYS A 42 -14.45 -21.82 -5.81
N ARG A 43 -14.82 -20.54 -5.92
CA ARG A 43 -16.23 -20.12 -6.04
C ARG A 43 -16.70 -19.86 -7.47
N ASP A 44 -15.82 -19.93 -8.47
CA ASP A 44 -16.18 -19.66 -9.87
C ASP A 44 -16.60 -20.90 -10.68
N HIS A 45 -16.79 -22.05 -10.02
CA HIS A 45 -17.39 -23.23 -10.63
C HIS A 45 -18.55 -23.77 -9.81
N LEU A 46 -19.77 -23.32 -10.12
CA LEU A 46 -21.00 -24.12 -10.03
C LEU A 46 -21.99 -23.65 -11.11
N THR A 47 -22.27 -24.59 -12.01
CA THR A 47 -23.31 -24.65 -13.04
C THR A 47 -24.74 -24.74 -12.43
N PRO A 48 -25.76 -25.10 -13.22
CA PRO A 48 -26.67 -24.32 -14.05
C PRO A 48 -27.98 -23.95 -13.32
N VAL A 49 -28.67 -22.90 -13.78
CA VAL A 49 -29.97 -22.48 -13.24
C VAL A 49 -31.10 -23.24 -13.93
N GLU A 50 -31.87 -24.04 -13.17
CA GLU A 50 -33.22 -24.48 -13.52
C GLU A 50 -34.24 -23.42 -13.05
N GLU A 51 -35.14 -23.01 -13.95
CA GLU A 51 -36.45 -22.40 -13.65
C GLU A 51 -37.48 -23.48 -13.24
N PRO A 52 -38.68 -23.19 -12.67
CA PRO A 52 -39.46 -21.94 -12.64
C PRO A 52 -39.97 -21.56 -11.22
N GLU A 53 -40.62 -20.42 -11.00
CA GLU A 53 -42.09 -20.26 -10.93
C GLU A 53 -42.45 -18.76 -10.84
N LEU A 54 -43.60 -18.41 -11.42
CA LEU A 54 -44.09 -17.06 -11.69
C LEU A 54 -44.48 -16.24 -10.45
N GLY A 55 -44.14 -14.94 -10.46
CA GLY A 55 -44.88 -13.90 -9.73
C GLY A 55 -44.06 -12.81 -9.04
N GLY A 56 -43.86 -11.66 -9.71
CA GLY A 56 -43.42 -10.41 -9.06
C GLY A 56 -42.43 -9.55 -9.85
N SER A 57 -42.77 -9.16 -11.09
CA SER A 57 -41.77 -8.73 -12.09
C SER A 57 -41.49 -7.22 -12.25
N VAL A 58 -41.96 -6.31 -11.37
CA VAL A 58 -41.79 -4.85 -11.63
C VAL A 58 -41.08 -4.09 -10.51
N THR A 59 -41.23 -4.47 -9.25
CA THR A 59 -40.70 -3.67 -8.11
C THR A 59 -39.23 -3.94 -7.77
N LYS A 60 -38.64 -5.04 -8.25
CA LYS A 60 -37.24 -5.41 -7.96
C LYS A 60 -36.23 -4.74 -8.90
N LEU A 61 -36.60 -4.52 -10.17
CA LEU A 61 -35.75 -3.93 -11.21
C LEU A 61 -35.50 -2.42 -10.98
N VAL A 62 -36.54 -1.65 -10.62
CA VAL A 62 -36.41 -0.19 -10.36
C VAL A 62 -35.53 0.12 -9.12
N ARG A 63 -35.47 -0.81 -8.15
CA ARG A 63 -34.68 -0.64 -6.91
C ARG A 63 -33.20 -0.99 -7.09
N GLU A 64 -32.87 -1.84 -8.07
CA GLU A 64 -31.49 -2.20 -8.40
C GLU A 64 -30.85 -1.14 -9.31
N GLU A 65 -31.60 -0.56 -10.26
CA GLU A 65 -31.11 0.52 -11.13
C GLU A 65 -30.69 1.78 -10.36
N GLY A 66 -31.46 2.20 -9.33
CA GLY A 66 -31.12 3.35 -8.49
C GLY A 66 -29.87 3.13 -7.60
N ARG A 67 -29.67 1.89 -7.11
CA ARG A 67 -28.47 1.53 -6.32
C ARG A 67 -27.23 1.43 -7.21
N GLN A 68 -27.40 0.94 -8.44
CA GLN A 68 -26.33 0.89 -9.44
C GLN A 68 -25.93 2.30 -9.88
N GLN A 69 -26.88 3.20 -10.12
CA GLN A 69 -26.63 4.60 -10.51
C GLN A 69 -25.90 5.40 -9.42
N GLU A 70 -26.26 5.22 -8.15
CA GLU A 70 -25.56 5.92 -7.07
C GLU A 70 -24.14 5.40 -6.84
N LYS A 71 -23.91 4.08 -7.01
CA LYS A 71 -22.57 3.51 -7.01
C LYS A 71 -21.73 4.03 -8.18
N THR A 72 -22.27 4.07 -9.39
CA THR A 72 -21.53 4.57 -10.57
C THR A 72 -21.22 6.06 -10.46
N LYS A 73 -22.18 6.87 -9.97
CA LYS A 73 -21.95 8.30 -9.75
C LYS A 73 -20.83 8.55 -8.73
N ARG A 74 -20.87 7.85 -7.59
CA ARG A 74 -19.86 8.00 -6.53
C ARG A 74 -18.47 7.53 -6.96
N VAL A 75 -18.39 6.48 -7.78
CA VAL A 75 -17.12 6.02 -8.39
C VAL A 75 -16.57 7.06 -9.38
N LYS A 76 -17.44 7.66 -10.19
CA LYS A 76 -17.05 8.72 -11.12
C LYS A 76 -16.50 9.95 -10.38
N ASP A 77 -17.15 10.36 -9.30
CA ASP A 77 -16.67 11.47 -8.48
C ASP A 77 -15.26 11.21 -7.92
N TYR A 78 -14.92 9.96 -7.56
CA TYR A 78 -13.56 9.62 -7.11
C TYR A 78 -12.53 9.64 -8.23
N GLU A 79 -12.87 9.13 -9.41
CA GLU A 79 -11.98 9.14 -10.58
C GLU A 79 -11.61 10.57 -10.97
N ASP A 80 -12.59 11.48 -11.01
CA ASP A 80 -12.37 12.90 -11.33
C ASP A 80 -11.39 13.56 -10.34
N ILE A 81 -11.46 13.20 -9.05
CA ILE A 81 -10.53 13.71 -8.02
C ILE A 81 -9.13 13.11 -8.20
N LEU A 82 -9.02 11.83 -8.55
CA LEU A 82 -7.73 11.18 -8.80
C LEU A 82 -7.04 11.77 -10.03
N GLU A 83 -7.79 12.01 -11.11
CA GLU A 83 -7.27 12.68 -12.30
C GLU A 83 -6.79 14.11 -11.96
N GLN A 84 -7.57 14.85 -11.19
CA GLN A 84 -7.17 16.17 -10.71
C GLN A 84 -5.90 16.11 -9.84
N ALA A 85 -5.75 15.09 -9.00
CA ALA A 85 -4.57 14.89 -8.17
C ALA A 85 -3.33 14.60 -9.03
N ASP A 86 -3.46 13.74 -10.05
CA ASP A 86 -2.35 13.41 -10.94
C ASP A 86 -1.99 14.59 -11.87
N TYR A 87 -2.96 15.42 -12.27
CA TYR A 87 -2.71 16.69 -12.96
C TYR A 87 -1.92 17.68 -12.09
N LEU A 88 -2.30 17.85 -10.81
CA LEU A 88 -1.58 18.71 -9.87
C LEU A 88 -0.16 18.19 -9.60
N TYR A 89 0.02 16.87 -9.62
CA TYR A 89 1.34 16.26 -9.54
C TYR A 89 2.19 16.58 -10.76
N GLY A 90 1.64 16.41 -11.97
CA GLY A 90 2.35 16.70 -13.23
C GLY A 90 2.73 18.17 -13.41
N THR A 91 1.95 19.09 -12.83
CA THR A 91 2.23 20.54 -12.84
C THR A 91 3.19 20.98 -11.72
N GLY A 92 3.56 20.08 -10.80
CA GLY A 92 4.47 20.37 -9.68
C GLY A 92 3.82 21.12 -8.51
N GLU A 93 2.50 21.28 -8.52
CA GLU A 93 1.73 22.02 -7.51
C GLU A 93 1.50 21.20 -6.22
N THR A 94 2.59 20.78 -5.58
CA THR A 94 2.58 19.82 -4.45
C THR A 94 1.76 20.33 -3.25
N ASP A 95 1.77 21.64 -2.96
CA ASP A 95 0.99 22.21 -1.85
C ASP A 95 -0.52 22.10 -2.09
N LYS A 96 -0.98 22.34 -3.33
CA LYS A 96 -2.40 22.20 -3.69
C LYS A 96 -2.80 20.73 -3.69
N LEU A 97 -1.95 19.87 -4.24
CA LEU A 97 -2.13 18.42 -4.24
C LEU A 97 -2.32 17.88 -2.83
N TYR A 98 -1.48 18.29 -1.88
CA TYR A 98 -1.58 17.86 -0.49
C TYR A 98 -2.91 18.30 0.14
N LYS A 99 -3.32 19.56 -0.08
CA LYS A 99 -4.60 20.09 0.43
C LYS A 99 -5.83 19.39 -0.15
N LEU A 100 -5.74 18.87 -1.37
CA LEU A 100 -6.79 18.06 -1.99
C LEU A 100 -6.86 16.67 -1.33
N LEU A 101 -5.72 15.99 -1.25
CA LEU A 101 -5.65 14.60 -0.80
C LEU A 101 -5.83 14.42 0.71
N ILE A 102 -5.45 15.41 1.53
CA ILE A 102 -5.58 15.33 3.00
C ILE A 102 -7.05 15.20 3.45
N GLN A 103 -7.99 15.65 2.61
CA GLN A 103 -9.43 15.50 2.85
C GLN A 103 -9.86 14.02 2.83
N TYR A 104 -9.07 13.16 2.18
CA TYR A 104 -9.31 11.72 2.01
C TYR A 104 -8.35 10.86 2.85
N LYS A 105 -7.67 11.44 3.84
CA LYS A 105 -6.68 10.73 4.69
C LYS A 105 -7.27 9.56 5.50
N ASP A 106 -8.58 9.63 5.77
CA ASP A 106 -9.34 8.64 6.54
C ASP A 106 -10.23 7.78 5.62
N SER A 107 -10.02 7.85 4.30
CA SER A 107 -10.70 6.99 3.34
C SER A 107 -10.01 5.63 3.26
N ASP A 108 -10.80 4.57 3.05
CA ASP A 108 -10.30 3.19 2.87
C ASP A 108 -9.88 2.89 1.42
N ASN A 109 -9.69 3.92 0.60
CA ASN A 109 -9.30 3.74 -0.80
C ASN A 109 -7.79 3.90 -0.94
N ALA A 110 -7.12 2.78 -1.27
CA ALA A 110 -5.68 2.73 -1.45
C ALA A 110 -5.17 3.79 -2.45
N GLU A 111 -5.93 4.12 -3.50
CA GLU A 111 -5.54 5.06 -4.56
C GLU A 111 -5.31 6.48 -4.05
N PHE A 112 -6.11 6.93 -3.07
CA PHE A 112 -5.92 8.22 -2.42
C PHE A 112 -4.77 8.15 -1.40
N LEU A 113 -4.69 7.06 -0.63
CA LEU A 113 -3.73 6.91 0.45
C LEU A 113 -2.28 6.85 -0.06
N TRP A 114 -1.99 6.08 -1.11
CA TRP A 114 -0.62 6.02 -1.65
C TRP A 114 -0.22 7.33 -2.32
N ARG A 115 -1.15 8.04 -2.98
CA ARG A 115 -0.90 9.38 -3.54
C ARG A 115 -0.62 10.38 -2.43
N LEU A 116 -1.37 10.32 -1.33
CA LEU A 116 -1.14 11.16 -0.16
C LEU A 116 0.24 10.89 0.47
N ALA A 117 0.63 9.62 0.60
CA ALA A 117 1.96 9.23 1.07
C ALA A 117 3.07 9.84 0.20
N ARG A 118 2.96 9.71 -1.14
CA ARG A 118 3.88 10.32 -2.12
C ARG A 118 3.99 11.83 -1.92
N THR A 119 2.85 12.53 -1.92
CA THR A 119 2.85 14.00 -1.80
C THR A 119 3.42 14.47 -0.46
N THR A 120 3.11 13.77 0.63
CA THR A 120 3.63 14.10 1.97
C THR A 120 5.15 13.92 2.02
N ARG A 121 5.66 12.85 1.40
CA ARG A 121 7.10 12.64 1.23
C ARG A 121 7.72 13.75 0.39
N ASP A 122 7.13 14.11 -0.74
CA ASP A 122 7.67 15.15 -1.62
C ASP A 122 7.74 16.50 -0.88
N LEU A 123 6.73 16.84 -0.07
CA LEU A 123 6.77 18.00 0.83
C LEU A 123 7.93 17.94 1.83
N SER A 124 8.22 16.76 2.39
CA SER A 124 9.37 16.57 3.30
C SER A 124 10.71 16.83 2.60
N GLN A 125 10.81 16.55 1.30
CA GLN A 125 12.05 16.70 0.52
C GLN A 125 12.24 18.12 -0.02
N MET A 126 11.21 18.97 0.02
CA MET A 126 11.33 20.36 -0.40
C MET A 126 12.37 21.13 0.42
N SER A 127 13.08 22.05 -0.24
CA SER A 127 14.10 22.91 0.38
C SER A 127 13.53 23.86 1.43
N LYS A 128 12.24 24.22 1.31
CA LYS A 128 11.52 25.10 2.23
C LYS A 128 11.20 24.47 3.59
N THR A 129 11.32 23.15 3.72
CA THR A 129 10.89 22.41 4.91
C THR A 129 12.02 22.36 5.94
N VAL A 130 11.74 22.77 7.18
CA VAL A 130 12.71 22.74 8.29
C VAL A 130 12.99 21.29 8.71
N ALA A 131 14.21 20.98 9.16
CA ALA A 131 14.64 19.62 9.46
C ALA A 131 13.71 18.86 10.45
N GLU A 132 13.13 19.57 11.43
CA GLU A 132 12.18 18.97 12.37
C GLU A 132 10.86 18.56 11.68
N ASP A 133 10.36 19.41 10.79
CA ASP A 133 9.16 19.14 10.00
C ASP A 133 9.40 18.06 8.96
N LYS A 134 10.62 17.96 8.39
CA LYS A 134 11.01 16.87 7.49
C LYS A 134 10.86 15.51 8.17
N LYS A 135 11.31 15.42 9.43
CA LYS A 135 11.18 14.20 10.23
C LYS A 135 9.70 13.87 10.43
N LYS A 136 8.89 14.83 10.90
CA LYS A 136 7.43 14.64 11.11
C LYS A 136 6.73 14.17 9.84
N LEU A 137 6.94 14.86 8.72
CA LEU A 137 6.35 14.52 7.43
C LEU A 137 6.80 13.15 6.91
N THR A 138 8.03 12.73 7.19
CA THR A 138 8.51 11.39 6.81
C THR A 138 7.75 10.30 7.56
N TYR A 139 7.54 10.48 8.87
CA TYR A 139 6.72 9.54 9.66
C TYR A 139 5.26 9.55 9.20
N GLU A 140 4.67 10.71 8.92
CA GLU A 140 3.30 10.81 8.40
C GLU A 140 3.15 10.13 7.04
N ALA A 141 4.09 10.33 6.12
CA ALA A 141 4.11 9.66 4.82
C ALA A 141 4.13 8.14 4.96
N PHE A 142 4.92 7.62 5.91
CA PHE A 142 4.97 6.19 6.20
C PHE A 142 3.64 5.65 6.74
N GLU A 143 2.99 6.36 7.66
CA GLU A 143 1.68 5.96 8.18
C GLU A 143 0.62 5.90 7.08
N TYR A 144 0.60 6.86 6.14
CA TYR A 144 -0.31 6.80 4.99
C TYR A 144 -0.01 5.63 4.05
N ALA A 145 1.27 5.36 3.78
CA ALA A 145 1.66 4.21 2.96
C ALA A 145 1.25 2.87 3.61
N LYS A 146 1.37 2.77 4.94
CA LYS A 146 0.92 1.61 5.70
C LYS A 146 -0.60 1.43 5.60
N LYS A 147 -1.38 2.49 5.80
CA LYS A 147 -2.84 2.46 5.61
C LYS A 147 -3.21 2.04 4.18
N ALA A 148 -2.48 2.50 3.16
CA ALA A 148 -2.73 2.12 1.77
C ALA A 148 -2.59 0.61 1.55
N LEU A 149 -1.59 -0.01 2.17
CA LEU A 149 -1.41 -1.47 2.13
C LEU A 149 -2.49 -2.21 2.92
N GLU A 150 -2.88 -1.71 4.09
CA GLU A 150 -3.98 -2.28 4.88
C GLU A 150 -5.31 -2.23 4.12
N ALA A 151 -5.53 -1.17 3.33
CA ALA A 151 -6.70 -1.03 2.46
C ALA A 151 -6.65 -1.97 1.25
N ASN A 152 -5.49 -2.10 0.59
CA ASN A 152 -5.32 -3.02 -0.54
C ASN A 152 -3.89 -3.57 -0.61
N GLU A 153 -3.72 -4.79 -0.08
CA GLU A 153 -2.45 -5.53 -0.12
C GLU A 153 -2.03 -5.98 -1.53
N ALA A 154 -2.92 -5.91 -2.53
CA ALA A 154 -2.59 -6.21 -3.93
C ALA A 154 -2.20 -4.95 -4.73
N CYS A 155 -2.23 -3.76 -4.12
CA CYS A 155 -1.91 -2.51 -4.82
C CYS A 155 -0.40 -2.37 -5.02
N PHE A 156 0.04 -2.47 -6.28
CA PHE A 156 1.43 -2.28 -6.69
C PHE A 156 1.99 -0.93 -6.21
N ALA A 157 1.23 0.16 -6.40
CA ALA A 157 1.68 1.50 -6.00
C ALA A 157 1.87 1.61 -4.48
N ALA A 158 0.99 1.01 -3.67
CA ALA A 158 1.11 1.00 -2.22
C ALA A 158 2.37 0.27 -1.76
N HIS A 159 2.68 -0.90 -2.33
CA HIS A 159 3.92 -1.64 -2.05
C HIS A 159 5.17 -0.82 -2.38
N LYS A 160 5.16 -0.11 -3.51
CA LYS A 160 6.27 0.76 -3.93
C LYS A 160 6.49 1.91 -2.94
N TRP A 161 5.42 2.65 -2.61
CA TRP A 161 5.53 3.80 -1.71
C TRP A 161 5.82 3.41 -0.27
N TYR A 162 5.34 2.25 0.19
CA TYR A 162 5.70 1.70 1.49
C TYR A 162 7.20 1.41 1.60
N ALA A 163 7.77 0.75 0.59
CA ALA A 163 9.21 0.44 0.54
C ALA A 163 10.09 1.71 0.56
N ILE A 164 9.65 2.77 -0.11
CA ILE A 164 10.36 4.06 -0.09
C ILE A 164 10.24 4.72 1.29
N CYS A 165 9.02 4.84 1.84
CA CYS A 165 8.80 5.57 3.09
C CYS A 165 9.45 4.88 4.30
N ILE A 166 9.44 3.54 4.36
CA ILE A 166 10.10 2.81 5.46
C ILE A 166 11.64 2.95 5.42
N SER A 167 12.20 3.12 4.22
CA SER A 167 13.62 3.43 4.04
C SER A 167 13.94 4.81 4.60
N ASP A 168 13.13 5.81 4.26
CA ASP A 168 13.30 7.19 4.77
C ASP A 168 13.16 7.24 6.30
N VAL A 169 12.23 6.49 6.89
CA VAL A 169 12.10 6.36 8.36
C VAL A 169 13.36 5.72 8.98
N GLY A 170 13.95 4.73 8.31
CA GLY A 170 15.17 4.05 8.78
C GLY A 170 16.36 4.99 8.99
N ASP A 171 16.43 6.10 8.26
CA ASP A 171 17.48 7.12 8.42
C ASP A 171 17.36 7.88 9.75
N TYR A 172 16.15 8.00 10.30
CA TYR A 172 15.90 8.67 11.59
C TYR A 172 15.94 7.72 12.79
N GLU A 173 15.69 6.43 12.58
CA GLU A 173 15.62 5.42 13.64
C GLU A 173 16.96 4.75 13.95
N GLY A 174 17.97 4.99 13.12
CA GLY A 174 19.34 4.52 13.30
C GLY A 174 19.65 3.20 12.57
N VAL A 175 20.96 2.91 12.47
CA VAL A 175 21.51 1.88 11.57
C VAL A 175 20.93 0.48 11.81
N ARG A 176 20.69 0.09 13.07
CA ARG A 176 20.13 -1.23 13.40
C ARG A 176 18.73 -1.42 12.83
N LYS A 177 17.86 -0.42 13.01
CA LYS A 177 16.50 -0.45 12.46
C LYS A 177 16.50 -0.32 10.95
N LYS A 178 17.38 0.50 10.37
CA LYS A 178 17.59 0.58 8.92
C LYS A 178 17.93 -0.78 8.28
N ILE A 179 18.82 -1.56 8.90
CA ILE A 179 19.16 -2.91 8.44
C ILE A 179 17.94 -3.84 8.54
N GLY A 180 17.19 -3.79 9.63
CA GLY A 180 15.94 -4.56 9.77
C GLY A 180 14.91 -4.21 8.70
N ASN A 181 14.70 -2.92 8.47
CA ASN A 181 13.77 -2.39 7.47
C ASN A 181 14.18 -2.78 6.05
N ALA A 182 15.49 -2.91 5.76
CA ALA A 182 15.97 -3.30 4.44
C ALA A 182 15.46 -4.70 4.01
N PHE A 183 15.27 -5.63 4.95
CA PHE A 183 14.65 -6.93 4.65
C PHE A 183 13.18 -6.80 4.27
N ILE A 184 12.44 -5.93 4.98
CA ILE A 184 11.03 -5.63 4.67
C ILE A 184 10.94 -5.00 3.28
N VAL A 185 11.75 -3.98 3.01
CA VAL A 185 11.84 -3.33 1.69
C VAL A 185 12.10 -4.36 0.60
N LYS A 186 13.07 -5.27 0.79
CA LYS A 186 13.38 -6.33 -0.16
C LYS A 186 12.16 -7.22 -0.44
N ASP A 187 11.41 -7.63 0.59
CA ASP A 187 10.23 -8.47 0.42
C ASP A 187 9.13 -7.75 -0.38
N HIS A 188 8.87 -6.46 -0.09
CA HIS A 188 7.92 -5.66 -0.87
C HIS A 188 8.39 -5.46 -2.32
N LEU A 189 9.68 -5.22 -2.55
CA LEU A 189 10.24 -5.10 -3.91
C LEU A 189 10.15 -6.41 -4.69
N LEU A 190 10.43 -7.54 -4.06
CA LEU A 190 10.26 -8.85 -4.69
C LEU A 190 8.80 -9.10 -5.06
N ALA A 191 7.86 -8.81 -4.16
CA ALA A 191 6.43 -8.90 -4.47
C ALA A 191 6.07 -8.10 -5.73
N LEU A 192 6.57 -6.86 -5.85
CA LEU A 192 6.39 -6.03 -7.05
C LEU A 192 6.91 -6.72 -8.33
N THR A 193 8.07 -7.37 -8.27
CA THR A 193 8.60 -8.10 -9.44
C THR A 193 7.76 -9.30 -9.84
N TYR A 194 7.12 -9.98 -8.88
CA TYR A 194 6.21 -11.08 -9.18
C TYR A 194 4.93 -10.58 -9.83
N PHE A 195 4.39 -9.44 -9.37
CA PHE A 195 3.23 -8.82 -10.00
C PHE A 195 3.49 -8.42 -11.45
N LEU A 196 4.63 -7.77 -11.74
CA LEU A 196 4.99 -7.38 -13.11
C LEU A 196 5.11 -8.60 -14.05
N LYS A 197 5.78 -9.66 -13.59
CA LYS A 197 5.91 -10.90 -14.38
C LYS A 197 4.58 -11.62 -14.63
N ALA A 198 3.60 -11.45 -13.75
CA ALA A 198 2.27 -12.04 -13.91
C ALA A 198 1.41 -11.28 -14.94
N GLU A 199 1.74 -10.01 -15.22
CA GLU A 199 1.10 -9.22 -16.28
C GLU A 199 1.68 -9.58 -17.65
N ASP A 200 3.00 -9.73 -17.76
CA ASP A 200 3.68 -10.14 -19.01
C ASP A 200 3.26 -11.55 -19.48
N GLY A 201 2.96 -12.45 -18.54
CA GLY A 201 2.55 -13.83 -18.83
C GLY A 201 1.13 -14.01 -19.37
N LYS A 202 0.35 -12.92 -19.55
CA LYS A 202 -1.01 -12.97 -20.12
C LYS A 202 -1.08 -12.61 -21.60
N GLU A 203 0.00 -12.14 -22.22
CA GLU A 203 0.00 -11.77 -23.65
C GLU A 203 0.41 -12.93 -24.59
N GLU A 204 0.83 -14.09 -24.05
CA GLU A 204 1.42 -15.17 -24.86
C GLU A 204 0.46 -16.31 -25.25
N GLU A 205 -0.85 -16.23 -24.97
CA GLU A 205 -1.83 -17.26 -25.39
C GLU A 205 -2.68 -16.91 -26.63
N ASP A 206 -2.64 -15.70 -27.17
CA ASP A 206 -3.56 -15.27 -28.25
C ASP A 206 -2.97 -15.18 -29.68
N VAL A 207 -1.73 -15.63 -29.91
CA VAL A 207 -1.09 -15.60 -31.26
C VAL A 207 -0.94 -17.01 -31.87
N GLY A 208 -1.87 -17.91 -31.55
CA GLY A 208 -1.78 -19.32 -31.91
C GLY A 208 -3.00 -19.90 -32.61
N ASN A 209 -3.87 -19.11 -33.25
CA ASN A 209 -4.98 -19.69 -34.03
C ASN A 209 -5.50 -18.77 -35.14
N ILE A 210 -4.69 -18.55 -36.18
CA ILE A 210 -5.19 -18.14 -37.49
C ILE A 210 -4.83 -19.29 -38.45
N ARG A 211 -5.86 -20.03 -38.84
CA ARG A 211 -5.81 -21.16 -39.76
C ARG A 211 -6.47 -20.76 -41.07
#